data_AF-A0A536VZF4-F1
#
_entry.id   AF-A0A536VZF4-F1
#
_cell.length_a   1.000
_cell.length_b   1.000
_cell.length_c   1.000
_cell.angle_alpha   90.00
_cell.angle_beta   90.00
_cell.angle_gamma   90.00
#
_symmetry.space_group_name_H-M   'P 1'
#
loop_
_entity.id
_entity.type
_entity.pdbx_description
1 polymer ?
#
loop_
_entity_poly.entity_id
_entity_poly.type
_entity_poly.pdbx_seq_one_letter_code
_entity_poly.pdbx_strand_id
1 'polypeptide(L)'
;MHSSQRSQESSLYRPVETRAALAQLWQAAGQPAEALSHIRLTGTEPVLPSSFAVGTAAQASIAASALAAAELWHLRCGRHQLVTVDMRHAAIEFRSERYLRVDGQAPSDVWDKIAGIYRCGDGRWVRLHTNFPHHRDGMLALLACDYDKAAVQEALLDWHAEEFEEAAAQAGLVATAKRSFEEWDHHPQGVAVAALPIFSIERIGDASPRPLPAAPRPLSGVRVLDLTRIIAGPVCGRALAAHGADVLLVTAPHLPSIEPLAIDTGRGKLSCQIDLRDAAGQSALRALLRDTDVFVQGYRPGALQS
;
A
#
# COMPACT_ATOMS: atom_id res chain seq x y z
N MET A 1 -24.48 41.35 0.31
CA MET A 1 -23.14 41.39 0.97
C MET A 1 -22.86 40.10 1.75
N HIS A 2 -22.87 38.92 1.11
CA HIS A 2 -22.55 37.63 1.77
C HIS A 2 -21.75 36.74 0.79
N SER A 3 -20.63 37.26 0.31
CA SER A 3 -19.68 36.53 -0.53
C SER A 3 -18.27 37.04 -0.22
N SER A 4 -17.73 36.70 0.94
CA SER A 4 -16.30 36.95 1.24
C SER A 4 -15.76 36.18 2.46
N GLN A 5 -16.14 34.91 2.66
CA GLN A 5 -15.59 34.07 3.75
C GLN A 5 -15.17 32.66 3.33
N ARG A 6 -15.13 32.32 2.04
CA ARG A 6 -14.64 31.00 1.56
C ARG A 6 -13.19 31.00 1.07
N SER A 7 -12.43 32.05 1.33
CA SER A 7 -11.11 32.28 0.72
C SER A 7 -9.95 32.38 1.72
N GLN A 8 -10.10 31.89 2.96
CA GLN A 8 -9.03 31.98 3.99
C GLN A 8 -8.67 30.68 4.74
N GLU A 9 -9.11 29.49 4.29
CA GLU A 9 -8.63 28.20 4.83
C GLU A 9 -7.71 27.43 3.85
N SER A 10 -7.02 28.13 2.97
CA SER A 10 -6.05 27.54 2.01
C SER A 10 -4.60 27.84 2.38
N SER A 11 -4.22 27.68 3.66
CA SER A 11 -2.88 28.04 4.17
C SER A 11 -2.08 26.91 4.84
N LEU A 12 -2.52 25.64 4.77
CA LEU A 12 -1.80 24.52 5.41
C LEU A 12 -1.03 23.62 4.43
N TYR A 13 -1.21 23.77 3.11
CA TYR A 13 -0.45 23.00 2.13
C TYR A 13 0.87 23.70 1.79
N ARG A 14 1.98 23.24 2.36
CA ARG A 14 3.31 23.50 1.79
C ARG A 14 3.58 22.46 0.71
N PRO A 15 3.71 22.83 -0.58
CA PRO A 15 4.04 21.87 -1.61
C PRO A 15 5.39 21.23 -1.30
N VAL A 16 5.39 19.92 -1.07
CA VAL A 16 6.62 19.13 -1.03
C VAL A 16 7.05 18.91 -2.46
N GLU A 17 8.23 19.40 -2.84
CA GLU A 17 8.79 19.15 -4.15
C GLU A 17 9.07 17.66 -4.32
N THR A 18 8.59 17.04 -5.41
CA THR A 18 8.80 15.60 -5.65
C THR A 18 10.27 15.22 -5.64
N ARG A 19 11.15 16.09 -6.14
CA ARG A 19 12.60 15.83 -6.15
C ARG A 19 13.16 15.73 -4.72
N ALA A 20 12.67 16.54 -3.78
CA ALA A 20 13.05 16.46 -2.38
C ALA A 20 12.53 15.18 -1.72
N ALA A 21 11.27 14.81 -1.96
CA ALA A 21 10.69 13.56 -1.46
C ALA A 21 11.46 12.33 -1.98
N LEU A 22 11.79 12.30 -3.27
CA LEU A 22 12.62 11.26 -3.87
C LEU A 22 14.01 11.19 -3.23
N ALA A 23 14.67 12.34 -3.06
CA ALA A 23 16.00 12.38 -2.45
C ALA A 23 15.99 11.82 -1.02
N GLN A 24 14.95 12.12 -0.24
CA GLN A 24 14.76 11.56 1.10
C GLN A 24 14.61 10.04 1.07
N LEU A 25 13.76 9.49 0.18
CA LEU A 25 13.61 8.04 0.00
C LEU A 25 14.94 7.38 -0.39
N TRP A 26 15.67 8.01 -1.31
CA TRP A 26 16.94 7.50 -1.83
C TRP A 26 18.04 7.49 -0.77
N GLN A 27 18.15 8.57 0.00
CA GLN A 27 19.08 8.69 1.11
C GLN A 27 18.73 7.71 2.24
N ALA A 28 17.44 7.54 2.55
CA ALA A 28 16.98 6.55 3.54
C ALA A 28 17.34 5.11 3.12
N ALA A 29 17.43 4.83 1.82
CA ALA A 29 17.90 3.55 1.29
C ALA A 29 19.44 3.38 1.31
N GLY A 30 20.17 4.38 1.79
CA GLY A 30 21.64 4.40 1.80
C GLY A 30 22.27 4.42 0.40
N GLN A 31 21.54 4.91 -0.61
CA GLN A 31 22.01 4.90 -1.99
C GLN A 31 22.81 6.16 -2.36
N PRO A 32 23.78 6.08 -3.29
CA PRO A 32 24.59 7.22 -3.73
C PRO A 32 23.75 8.31 -4.42
N ALA A 33 24.01 9.57 -4.11
CA ALA A 33 23.23 10.71 -4.63
C ALA A 33 23.41 10.93 -6.14
N GLU A 34 24.50 10.44 -6.72
CA GLU A 34 24.86 10.57 -8.13
C GLU A 34 23.78 9.97 -9.04
N ALA A 35 23.13 8.88 -8.62
CA ALA A 35 22.04 8.25 -9.35
C ALA A 35 20.85 9.19 -9.58
N LEU A 36 20.63 10.18 -8.71
CA LEU A 36 19.55 11.17 -8.84
C LEU A 36 19.77 12.14 -10.03
N SER A 37 20.96 12.14 -10.64
CA SER A 37 21.20 12.85 -11.90
C SER A 37 20.60 12.12 -13.12
N HIS A 38 20.32 10.82 -13.00
CA HIS A 38 19.74 9.98 -14.03
C HIS A 38 18.21 9.88 -13.94
N ILE A 39 17.56 10.89 -13.36
CA ILE A 39 16.10 10.94 -13.27
C ILE A 39 15.49 12.27 -13.73
N ARG A 40 14.42 12.15 -14.51
CA ARG A 40 13.58 13.24 -14.99
C ARG A 40 12.15 13.08 -14.48
N LEU A 41 11.67 14.06 -13.74
CA LEU A 41 10.30 14.09 -13.21
C LEU A 41 9.52 15.16 -13.97
N THR A 42 8.35 14.81 -14.52
CA THR A 42 7.49 15.72 -15.28
C THR A 42 6.10 15.83 -14.66
N GLY A 43 5.38 16.92 -14.96
CA GLY A 43 4.06 17.20 -14.37
C GLY A 43 4.15 17.96 -13.03
N THR A 44 2.98 18.37 -12.53
CA THR A 44 2.84 19.23 -11.34
C THR A 44 1.56 18.89 -10.58
N GLU A 45 1.57 19.11 -9.26
CA GLU A 45 0.35 19.03 -8.43
C GLU A 45 -0.58 20.24 -8.68
N PRO A 46 -1.91 20.11 -8.41
CA PRO A 46 -2.60 18.89 -8.00
C PRO A 46 -2.96 17.99 -9.19
N VAL A 47 -2.72 16.68 -9.08
CA VAL A 47 -3.24 15.67 -10.04
C VAL A 47 -4.54 15.01 -9.60
N LEU A 48 -4.86 15.06 -8.31
CA LEU A 48 -6.09 14.52 -7.71
C LEU A 48 -6.69 15.55 -6.74
N PRO A 49 -8.03 15.59 -6.58
CA PRO A 49 -8.68 16.44 -5.58
C PRO A 49 -8.49 15.85 -4.19
N SER A 50 -7.31 16.03 -3.61
CA SER A 50 -6.87 15.48 -2.33
C SER A 50 -6.33 16.58 -1.42
N SER A 51 -6.51 16.41 -0.11
CA SER A 51 -5.84 17.23 0.90
C SER A 51 -4.35 16.88 1.07
N PHE A 52 -3.91 15.76 0.50
CA PHE A 52 -2.53 15.28 0.53
C PHE A 52 -1.86 15.40 -0.85
N ALA A 53 -0.53 15.53 -0.87
CA ALA A 53 0.31 15.55 -2.07
C ALA A 53 0.44 14.15 -2.72
N VAL A 54 -0.69 13.58 -3.17
CA VAL A 54 -0.75 12.20 -3.68
C VAL A 54 0.05 12.03 -4.97
N GLY A 55 0.07 13.03 -5.85
CA GLY A 55 0.91 13.03 -7.04
C GLY A 55 2.39 13.01 -6.70
N THR A 56 2.81 13.83 -5.72
CA THR A 56 4.18 13.80 -5.19
C THR A 56 4.53 12.42 -4.62
N ALA A 57 3.68 11.85 -3.77
CA ALA A 57 3.90 10.53 -3.16
C ALA A 57 3.99 9.42 -4.22
N ALA A 58 3.08 9.42 -5.20
CA ALA A 58 3.06 8.44 -6.28
C ALA A 58 4.30 8.56 -7.17
N GLN A 59 4.61 9.78 -7.62
CA GLN A 59 5.74 10.02 -8.51
C GLN A 59 7.07 9.71 -7.83
N ALA A 60 7.27 10.13 -6.57
CA ALA A 60 8.51 9.91 -5.84
C ALA A 60 8.76 8.42 -5.54
N SER A 61 7.74 7.67 -5.11
CA SER A 61 7.88 6.24 -4.82
C SER A 61 8.13 5.39 -6.07
N ILE A 62 7.41 5.66 -7.17
CA ILE A 62 7.64 4.98 -8.46
C ILE A 62 9.02 5.34 -9.02
N ALA A 63 9.41 6.62 -8.92
CA ALA A 63 10.73 7.10 -9.31
C ALA A 63 11.86 6.39 -8.55
N ALA A 64 11.74 6.25 -7.23
CA ALA A 64 12.72 5.56 -6.40
C ALA A 64 12.84 4.08 -6.81
N SER A 65 11.72 3.38 -6.99
CA SER A 65 11.71 1.98 -7.45
C SER A 65 12.34 1.82 -8.84
N ALA A 66 11.98 2.68 -9.79
CA ALA A 66 12.50 2.61 -11.14
C ALA A 66 14.00 2.95 -11.21
N LEU A 67 14.45 3.93 -10.41
CA LEU A 67 15.86 4.28 -10.30
C LEU A 67 16.67 3.15 -9.66
N ALA A 68 16.17 2.47 -8.64
CA ALA A 68 16.81 1.30 -8.05
C ALA A 68 16.98 0.16 -9.08
N ALA A 69 15.98 -0.06 -9.93
CA ALA A 69 16.10 -1.02 -11.03
C ALA A 69 17.14 -0.58 -12.08
N ALA A 70 17.23 0.72 -12.38
CA ALA A 70 18.25 1.26 -13.30
C ALA A 70 19.67 1.15 -12.74
N GLU A 71 19.87 1.33 -11.43
CA GLU A 71 21.16 1.11 -10.77
C GLU A 71 21.55 -0.36 -10.79
N LEU A 72 20.60 -1.27 -10.57
CA LEU A 72 20.85 -2.71 -10.71
C LEU A 72 21.24 -3.09 -12.14
N TRP A 73 20.62 -2.45 -13.13
CA TRP A 73 21.01 -2.60 -14.53
C TRP A 73 22.44 -2.10 -14.79
N HIS A 74 22.80 -0.94 -14.23
CA HIS A 74 24.16 -0.42 -14.32
C HIS A 74 25.16 -1.39 -13.69
N LEU A 75 24.89 -1.93 -12.50
CA LEU A 75 25.74 -2.93 -11.87
C LEU A 75 25.92 -4.20 -12.72
N ARG A 76 24.89 -4.61 -13.46
CA ARG A 76 24.96 -5.81 -14.33
C ARG A 76 25.75 -5.59 -15.60
N CYS A 77 25.70 -4.41 -16.21
CA CYS A 77 26.21 -4.21 -17.58
C CYS A 77 27.05 -2.95 -17.80
N GLY A 78 27.30 -2.16 -16.75
CA GLY A 78 28.04 -0.90 -16.81
C GLY A 78 27.30 0.25 -17.50
N ARG A 79 26.03 0.10 -17.89
CA ARG A 79 25.27 1.11 -18.63
C ARG A 79 24.24 1.79 -17.76
N HIS A 80 24.27 3.12 -17.69
CA HIS A 80 23.21 3.90 -17.06
C HIS A 80 21.98 4.02 -17.97
N GLN A 81 20.82 4.22 -17.34
CA GLN A 81 19.55 4.51 -18.01
C GLN A 81 18.97 5.80 -17.42
N LEU A 82 18.40 6.66 -18.27
CA LEU A 82 17.62 7.80 -17.81
C LEU A 82 16.21 7.33 -17.45
N VAL A 83 15.82 7.47 -16.19
CA VAL A 83 14.46 7.19 -15.71
C VAL A 83 13.60 8.44 -15.90
N THR A 84 12.43 8.30 -16.53
CA THR A 84 11.43 9.38 -16.59
C THR A 84 10.13 8.92 -15.95
N VAL A 85 9.60 9.70 -15.01
CA VAL A 85 8.30 9.44 -14.38
C VAL A 85 7.43 10.67 -14.50
N ASP A 86 6.31 10.53 -15.20
CA ASP A 86 5.29 11.58 -15.29
C ASP A 86 4.32 11.50 -14.11
N MET A 87 4.01 12.63 -13.49
CA MET A 87 3.18 12.68 -12.29
C MET A 87 1.75 12.19 -12.54
N ARG A 88 1.17 12.48 -13.72
CA ARG A 88 -0.17 12.02 -14.06
C ARG A 88 -0.20 10.51 -14.26
N HIS A 89 0.81 9.95 -14.93
CA HIS A 89 0.93 8.49 -15.09
C HIS A 89 1.11 7.80 -13.73
N ALA A 90 1.95 8.36 -12.84
CA ALA A 90 2.12 7.84 -11.49
C ALA A 90 0.81 7.84 -10.69
N ALA A 91 0.03 8.92 -10.76
CA ALA A 91 -1.27 9.00 -10.09
C ALA A 91 -2.32 8.05 -10.68
N ILE A 92 -2.27 7.77 -11.99
CA ILE A 92 -3.10 6.74 -12.63
C ILE A 92 -2.72 5.36 -12.08
N GLU A 93 -1.42 5.07 -11.96
CA GLU A 93 -0.93 3.79 -11.46
C GLU A 93 -1.33 3.54 -10.00
N PHE A 94 -1.32 4.58 -9.16
CA PHE A 94 -1.82 4.56 -7.77
C PHE A 94 -3.33 4.29 -7.66
N ARG A 95 -4.06 4.35 -8.77
CA ARG A 95 -5.49 4.02 -8.87
C ARG A 95 -5.76 3.01 -9.98
N SER A 96 -4.79 2.15 -10.28
CA SER A 96 -4.84 1.23 -11.42
C SER A 96 -6.06 0.32 -11.39
N GLU A 97 -6.57 -0.02 -10.20
CA GLU A 97 -7.79 -0.80 -10.02
C GLU A 97 -9.03 -0.14 -10.64
N ARG A 98 -9.07 1.19 -10.74
CA ARG A 98 -10.19 1.94 -11.37
C ARG A 98 -10.15 1.93 -12.89
N TYR A 99 -8.98 1.67 -13.46
CA TYR A 99 -8.75 1.64 -14.90
C TYR A 99 -8.69 0.22 -15.45
N LEU A 100 -8.66 -0.78 -14.56
CA LEU A 100 -8.73 -2.19 -14.93
C LEU A 100 -10.00 -2.46 -15.77
N ARG A 101 -9.80 -3.27 -16.80
CA ARG A 101 -10.86 -3.82 -17.64
C ARG A 101 -10.64 -5.32 -17.76
N VAL A 102 -11.68 -6.10 -17.54
CA VAL A 102 -11.71 -7.56 -17.80
C VAL A 102 -12.74 -7.78 -18.89
N ASP A 103 -12.30 -8.31 -20.04
CA ASP A 103 -13.14 -8.47 -21.24
C ASP A 103 -13.88 -7.19 -21.65
N GLY A 104 -13.20 -6.05 -21.52
CA GLY A 104 -13.73 -4.72 -21.83
C GLY A 104 -14.68 -4.12 -20.78
N GLN A 105 -15.00 -4.85 -19.71
CA GLN A 105 -15.87 -4.39 -18.63
C GLN A 105 -15.08 -3.94 -17.39
N ALA A 106 -15.64 -2.98 -16.64
CA ALA A 106 -15.10 -2.64 -15.34
C ALA A 106 -15.32 -3.81 -14.36
N PRO A 107 -14.37 -4.10 -13.45
CA PRO A 107 -14.55 -5.12 -12.43
C PRO A 107 -15.70 -4.75 -11.46
N SER A 108 -16.19 -5.74 -10.71
CA SER A 108 -17.15 -5.52 -9.63
C SER A 108 -16.62 -4.52 -8.59
N ASP A 109 -17.56 -3.85 -7.90
CA ASP A 109 -17.20 -2.94 -6.81
C ASP A 109 -16.51 -3.72 -5.68
N VAL A 110 -15.39 -3.18 -5.21
CA VAL A 110 -14.61 -3.74 -4.11
C VAL A 110 -15.14 -3.32 -2.74
N TRP A 111 -16.03 -2.32 -2.71
CA TRP A 111 -16.56 -1.75 -1.48
C TRP A 111 -17.85 -2.44 -1.05
N ASP A 112 -17.86 -2.87 0.20
CA ASP A 112 -19.07 -3.37 0.84
C ASP A 112 -20.13 -2.27 0.96
N LYS A 113 -21.43 -2.67 0.93
CA LYS A 113 -22.57 -1.76 0.97
C LYS A 113 -22.52 -0.82 2.18
N ILE A 114 -22.04 -1.22 3.35
CA ILE A 114 -21.99 -0.36 4.54
C ILE A 114 -20.60 0.26 4.78
N ALA A 115 -19.62 0.01 3.92
CA ALA A 115 -18.34 0.71 3.99
C ALA A 115 -18.56 2.19 3.66
N GLY A 116 -18.05 3.09 4.50
CA GLY A 116 -18.47 4.49 4.39
C GLY A 116 -18.02 5.39 5.51
N ILE A 117 -18.31 6.67 5.36
CA ILE A 117 -18.13 7.70 6.39
C ILE A 117 -19.50 8.00 6.98
N TYR A 118 -19.60 8.01 8.30
CA TYR A 118 -20.85 8.17 9.05
C TYR A 118 -20.66 9.18 10.18
N ARG A 119 -21.73 9.89 10.51
CA ARG A 119 -21.73 10.87 11.59
C ARG A 119 -22.06 10.19 12.92
N CYS A 120 -21.41 10.61 13.99
CA CYS A 120 -21.64 10.17 15.36
C CYS A 120 -22.48 11.19 16.15
N GLY A 121 -23.00 10.79 17.31
CA GLY A 121 -23.87 11.62 18.17
C GLY A 121 -23.22 12.90 18.67
N ASP A 122 -21.91 12.86 18.86
CA ASP A 122 -21.06 13.99 19.24
C ASP A 122 -20.77 14.96 18.09
N GLY A 123 -21.36 14.71 16.91
CA GLY A 123 -21.17 15.51 15.71
C GLY A 123 -19.85 15.23 14.96
N ARG A 124 -18.99 14.33 15.47
CA ARG A 124 -17.78 13.86 14.78
C ARG A 124 -18.14 12.75 13.80
N TRP A 125 -17.12 12.20 13.12
CA TRP A 125 -17.32 11.24 12.03
C TRP A 125 -16.40 10.03 12.18
N VAL A 126 -16.89 8.86 11.77
CA VAL A 126 -16.10 7.63 11.68
C VAL A 126 -16.10 7.10 10.24
N ARG A 127 -15.03 6.43 9.85
CA ARG A 127 -14.94 5.63 8.61
C ARG A 127 -15.04 4.15 8.99
N LEU A 128 -15.99 3.44 8.40
CA LEU A 128 -16.11 1.98 8.53
C LEU A 128 -15.44 1.28 7.35
N HIS A 129 -14.74 0.17 7.62
CA HIS A 129 -14.16 -0.69 6.60
C HIS A 129 -14.68 -2.13 6.72
N THR A 130 -15.70 -2.45 5.94
CA THR A 130 -16.48 -3.71 6.03
C THR A 130 -16.32 -4.63 4.81
N ASN A 131 -15.24 -4.47 4.04
CA ASN A 131 -15.04 -5.20 2.77
C ASN A 131 -14.81 -6.73 2.92
N PHE A 132 -14.67 -7.25 4.15
CA PHE A 132 -14.67 -8.69 4.40
C PHE A 132 -15.90 -9.10 5.21
N PRO A 133 -16.50 -10.29 4.94
CA PRO A 133 -17.70 -10.74 5.65
C PRO A 133 -17.58 -10.67 7.17
N HIS A 134 -16.48 -11.15 7.75
CA HIS A 134 -16.28 -11.10 9.20
C HIS A 134 -16.18 -9.67 9.77
N HIS A 135 -15.63 -8.71 9.02
CA HIS A 135 -15.64 -7.31 9.43
C HIS A 135 -17.05 -6.70 9.33
N ARG A 136 -17.79 -6.99 8.26
CA ARG A 136 -19.17 -6.55 8.09
C ARG A 136 -20.07 -7.10 9.19
N ASP A 137 -20.05 -8.41 9.37
CA ASP A 137 -20.94 -9.12 10.31
C ASP A 137 -20.63 -8.71 11.75
N GLY A 138 -19.34 -8.56 12.10
CA GLY A 138 -18.94 -8.03 13.40
C GLY A 138 -19.34 -6.56 13.62
N MET A 139 -19.26 -5.73 12.57
CA MET A 139 -19.71 -4.33 12.64
C MET A 139 -21.22 -4.22 12.90
N LEU A 140 -22.02 -5.02 12.20
CA LEU A 140 -23.47 -5.09 12.40
C LEU A 140 -23.83 -5.60 13.79
N ALA A 141 -23.09 -6.58 14.31
CA ALA A 141 -23.26 -7.09 15.66
C ALA A 141 -22.91 -6.02 16.71
N LEU A 142 -21.80 -5.29 16.54
CA LEU A 142 -21.39 -4.21 17.46
C LEU A 142 -22.42 -3.08 17.50
N LEU A 143 -22.96 -2.70 16.34
CA LEU A 143 -23.97 -1.65 16.23
C LEU A 143 -25.41 -2.13 16.54
N ALA A 144 -25.61 -3.45 16.67
CA ALA A 144 -26.93 -4.07 16.83
C ALA A 144 -27.97 -3.58 15.80
N CYS A 145 -27.57 -3.52 14.52
CA CYS A 145 -28.39 -2.95 13.45
C CYS A 145 -28.46 -3.84 12.20
N ASP A 146 -29.43 -3.55 11.34
CA ASP A 146 -29.61 -4.23 10.06
C ASP A 146 -28.50 -3.91 9.06
N TYR A 147 -28.31 -4.78 8.06
CA TYR A 147 -27.36 -4.58 6.96
C TYR A 147 -27.81 -3.49 5.96
N ASP A 148 -27.89 -2.27 6.45
CA ASP A 148 -28.32 -1.10 5.71
C ASP A 148 -27.59 0.18 6.14
N LYS A 149 -27.30 1.06 5.18
CA LYS A 149 -26.57 2.31 5.44
C LYS A 149 -27.35 3.23 6.38
N ALA A 150 -28.68 3.29 6.25
CA ALA A 150 -29.50 4.14 7.11
C ALA A 150 -29.51 3.58 8.54
N ALA A 151 -29.69 2.27 8.70
CA ALA A 151 -29.64 1.63 10.02
C ALA A 151 -28.28 1.83 10.71
N VAL A 152 -27.17 1.68 9.98
CA VAL A 152 -25.81 1.96 10.49
C VAL A 152 -25.65 3.43 10.88
N GLN A 153 -26.16 4.36 10.06
CA GLN A 153 -26.11 5.78 10.37
C GLN A 153 -26.89 6.10 11.65
N GLU A 154 -28.11 5.58 11.81
CA GLU A 154 -28.91 5.81 13.01
C GLU A 154 -28.22 5.23 14.26
N ALA A 155 -27.72 4.00 14.20
CA ALA A 155 -27.03 3.37 15.32
C ALA A 155 -25.79 4.17 15.78
N LEU A 156 -25.05 4.76 14.84
CA LEU A 156 -23.87 5.58 15.17
C LEU A 156 -24.20 6.91 15.84
N LEU A 157 -25.44 7.39 15.79
CA LEU A 157 -25.85 8.60 16.52
C LEU A 157 -25.86 8.41 18.04
N ASP A 158 -25.86 7.17 18.53
CA ASP A 158 -25.76 6.86 19.95
C ASP A 158 -24.31 6.75 20.46
N TRP A 159 -23.32 6.96 19.58
CA TRP A 159 -21.91 6.83 19.90
C TRP A 159 -21.16 8.16 19.84
N HIS A 160 -20.13 8.30 20.66
CA HIS A 160 -19.02 9.22 20.41
C HIS A 160 -18.01 8.57 19.45
N ALA A 161 -17.42 9.35 18.55
CA ALA A 161 -16.61 8.80 17.45
C ALA A 161 -15.37 8.03 17.93
N GLU A 162 -14.67 8.56 18.93
CA GLU A 162 -13.44 7.93 19.47
C GLU A 162 -13.76 6.72 20.36
N GLU A 163 -14.83 6.78 21.15
CA GLU A 163 -15.31 5.64 21.94
C GLU A 163 -15.72 4.48 21.04
N PHE A 164 -16.36 4.77 19.91
CA PHE A 164 -16.71 3.77 18.92
C PHE A 164 -15.49 3.18 18.21
N GLU A 165 -14.50 4.01 17.83
CA GLU A 165 -13.24 3.53 17.26
C GLU A 165 -12.55 2.54 18.21
N GLU A 166 -12.47 2.88 19.49
CA GLU A 166 -11.89 2.01 20.53
C GLU A 166 -12.70 0.71 20.70
N ALA A 167 -14.03 0.79 20.80
CA ALA A 167 -14.90 -0.39 20.91
C ALA A 167 -14.76 -1.32 19.68
N ALA A 168 -14.69 -0.75 18.47
CA ALA A 168 -14.46 -1.51 17.25
C ALA A 168 -13.08 -2.17 17.26
N ALA A 169 -12.03 -1.47 17.69
CA ALA A 169 -10.68 -2.03 17.80
C ALA A 169 -10.61 -3.19 18.81
N GLN A 170 -11.26 -3.05 19.97
CA GLN A 170 -11.37 -4.11 20.99
C GLN A 170 -12.10 -5.35 20.47
N ALA A 171 -13.09 -5.15 19.59
CA ALA A 171 -13.80 -6.23 18.90
C ALA A 171 -13.01 -6.81 17.69
N GLY A 172 -11.81 -6.31 17.38
CA GLY A 172 -11.01 -6.74 16.23
C GLY A 172 -11.56 -6.28 14.88
N LEU A 173 -12.37 -5.23 14.87
CA LEU A 173 -12.99 -4.63 13.69
C LEU A 173 -12.19 -3.42 13.19
N VAL A 174 -12.55 -2.92 12.00
CA VAL A 174 -11.85 -1.80 11.36
C VAL A 174 -12.79 -0.61 11.22
N ALA A 175 -12.68 0.31 12.17
CA ALA A 175 -13.27 1.65 12.13
C ALA A 175 -12.21 2.69 12.50
N THR A 176 -12.38 3.93 12.05
CA THR A 176 -11.45 5.01 12.37
C THR A 176 -12.19 6.33 12.55
N ALA A 177 -12.01 6.98 13.69
CA ALA A 177 -12.50 8.33 13.96
C ALA A 177 -11.73 9.34 13.11
N LYS A 178 -12.47 10.22 12.42
CA LYS A 178 -11.88 11.29 11.64
C LYS A 178 -11.37 12.39 12.57
N ARG A 179 -10.12 12.77 12.35
CA ARG A 179 -9.40 13.82 13.09
C ARG A 179 -8.99 14.92 12.13
N SER A 180 -8.88 16.14 12.63
CA SER A 180 -8.16 17.22 11.94
C SER A 180 -6.66 16.94 11.90
N PHE A 181 -5.90 17.71 11.11
CA PHE A 181 -4.44 17.60 11.11
C PHE A 181 -3.85 17.91 12.48
N GLU A 182 -4.32 18.97 13.13
CA GLU A 182 -3.85 19.35 14.47
C GLU A 182 -4.16 18.26 15.52
N GLU A 183 -5.35 17.66 15.46
CA GLU A 183 -5.71 16.56 16.35
C GLU A 183 -4.83 15.33 16.12
N TRP A 184 -4.51 15.01 14.85
CA TRP A 184 -3.61 13.90 14.52
C TRP A 184 -2.18 14.16 15.01
N ASP A 185 -1.66 15.37 14.82
CA ASP A 185 -0.29 15.73 15.20
C ASP A 185 -0.07 15.65 16.73
N HIS A 186 -1.13 15.85 17.52
CA HIS A 186 -1.10 15.69 18.99
C HIS A 186 -1.53 14.29 19.47
N HIS A 187 -2.07 13.44 18.58
CA HIS A 187 -2.52 12.10 18.95
C HIS A 187 -1.32 11.19 19.27
N PRO A 188 -1.40 10.28 20.27
CA PRO A 188 -0.26 9.44 20.66
C PRO A 188 0.37 8.67 19.50
N GLN A 189 -0.46 8.10 18.62
CA GLN A 189 -0.03 7.38 17.42
C GLN A 189 0.58 8.31 16.37
N GLY A 190 0.10 9.55 16.24
CA GLY A 190 0.66 10.55 15.33
C GLY A 190 2.06 10.97 15.77
N VAL A 191 2.23 11.27 17.05
CA VAL A 191 3.53 11.56 17.68
C VAL A 191 4.50 10.38 17.51
N ALA A 192 4.02 9.15 17.74
CA ALA A 192 4.85 7.95 17.59
C ALA A 192 5.32 7.74 16.14
N VAL A 193 4.43 7.85 15.16
CA VAL A 193 4.76 7.66 13.74
C VAL A 193 5.67 8.77 13.22
N ALA A 194 5.51 10.02 13.67
CA ALA A 194 6.36 11.13 13.28
C ALA A 194 7.84 10.96 13.70
N ALA A 195 8.10 10.15 14.75
CA ALA A 195 9.44 9.83 15.20
C ALA A 195 10.09 8.65 14.45
N LEU A 196 9.33 7.90 13.63
CA LEU A 196 9.82 6.75 12.89
C LEU A 196 10.42 7.17 11.52
N PRO A 197 11.45 6.45 11.02
CA PRO A 197 11.92 6.65 9.65
C PRO A 197 10.86 6.17 8.65
N ILE A 198 10.92 6.64 7.40
CA ILE A 198 9.99 6.24 6.33
C ILE A 198 10.02 4.73 6.12
N PHE A 199 11.21 4.13 6.18
CA PHE A 199 11.45 2.69 6.24
C PHE A 199 12.83 2.43 6.88
N SER A 200 13.08 1.19 7.29
CA SER A 200 14.38 0.74 7.81
C SER A 200 14.93 -0.40 6.96
N ILE A 201 16.26 -0.46 6.88
CA ILE A 201 17.00 -1.58 6.29
C ILE A 201 17.87 -2.17 7.39
N GLU A 202 17.62 -3.41 7.76
CA GLU A 202 18.35 -4.13 8.80
C GLU A 202 19.08 -5.34 8.19
N ARG A 203 20.37 -5.47 8.48
CA ARG A 203 21.16 -6.65 8.12
C ARG A 203 20.90 -7.74 9.14
N ILE A 204 20.19 -8.79 8.73
CA ILE A 204 19.82 -9.92 9.60
C ILE A 204 20.82 -11.09 9.57
N GLY A 205 21.87 -11.01 8.75
CA GLY A 205 22.88 -12.06 8.63
C GLY A 205 23.91 -11.76 7.54
N ASP A 206 24.88 -12.67 7.43
CA ASP A 206 25.98 -12.58 6.46
C ASP A 206 25.85 -13.66 5.39
N ALA A 207 26.07 -13.28 4.14
CA ALA A 207 26.18 -14.19 3.02
C ALA A 207 27.17 -13.62 2.00
N SER A 208 27.83 -14.49 1.25
CA SER A 208 28.65 -14.05 0.12
C SER A 208 27.75 -13.35 -0.93
N PRO A 209 28.16 -12.20 -1.48
CA PRO A 209 27.42 -11.56 -2.56
C PRO A 209 27.20 -12.52 -3.72
N ARG A 210 25.98 -12.59 -4.24
CA ARG A 210 25.66 -13.40 -5.42
C ARG A 210 25.79 -12.52 -6.67
N PRO A 211 26.64 -12.89 -7.64
CA PRO A 211 26.78 -12.11 -8.85
C PRO A 211 25.48 -12.16 -9.64
N LEU A 212 25.07 -11.01 -10.17
CA LEU A 212 23.93 -10.92 -11.07
C LEU A 212 24.45 -11.02 -12.51
N PRO A 213 24.23 -12.15 -13.21
CA PRO A 213 24.75 -12.32 -14.55
C PRO A 213 24.12 -11.34 -15.54
N ALA A 214 24.76 -11.17 -16.70
CA ALA A 214 24.16 -10.44 -17.80
C ALA A 214 22.80 -11.06 -18.17
N ALA A 215 21.78 -10.22 -18.27
CA ALA A 215 20.39 -10.63 -18.47
C ALA A 215 19.63 -9.53 -19.22
N PRO A 216 18.46 -9.82 -19.84
CA PRO A 216 17.76 -8.84 -20.67
C PRO A 216 17.02 -7.75 -19.87
N ARG A 217 16.77 -7.95 -18.56
CA ARG A 217 16.08 -6.99 -17.69
C ARG A 217 16.77 -6.88 -16.33
N PRO A 218 16.58 -5.78 -15.57
CA PRO A 218 17.28 -5.54 -14.31
C PRO A 218 17.14 -6.65 -13.25
N LEU A 219 15.93 -7.21 -13.10
CA LEU A 219 15.65 -8.28 -12.13
C LEU A 219 15.55 -9.67 -12.76
N SER A 220 15.95 -9.85 -14.02
CA SER A 220 15.96 -11.19 -14.63
C SER A 220 16.81 -12.17 -13.82
N GLY A 221 16.23 -13.33 -13.54
CA GLY A 221 16.82 -14.39 -12.71
C GLY A 221 16.69 -14.17 -11.20
N VAL A 222 16.04 -13.09 -10.75
CA VAL A 222 15.72 -12.88 -9.33
C VAL A 222 14.39 -13.56 -9.01
N ARG A 223 14.41 -14.51 -8.06
CA ARG A 223 13.23 -15.23 -7.61
C ARG A 223 12.65 -14.58 -6.36
N VAL A 224 11.38 -14.20 -6.42
CA VAL A 224 10.66 -13.51 -5.35
C VAL A 224 9.52 -14.39 -4.84
N LEU A 225 9.46 -14.60 -3.54
CA LEU A 225 8.37 -15.30 -2.88
C LEU A 225 7.52 -14.27 -2.11
N ASP A 226 6.29 -14.07 -2.58
CA ASP A 226 5.36 -13.04 -2.11
C ASP A 226 4.28 -13.68 -1.22
N LEU A 227 4.37 -13.45 0.09
CA LEU A 227 3.42 -13.86 1.14
C LEU A 227 2.66 -12.63 1.67
N THR A 228 2.20 -11.78 0.75
CA THR A 228 1.44 -10.59 1.08
C THR A 228 0.00 -10.67 0.57
N ARG A 229 -0.83 -9.71 1.00
CA ARG A 229 -2.26 -9.70 0.70
C ARG A 229 -2.75 -8.30 0.36
N ILE A 230 -3.85 -8.27 -0.40
CA ILE A 230 -4.68 -7.11 -0.66
C ILE A 230 -4.06 -6.06 -1.60
N ILE A 231 -3.21 -5.15 -1.13
CA ILE A 231 -2.71 -4.04 -1.96
C ILE A 231 -1.20 -3.78 -1.83
N ALA A 232 -0.73 -3.28 -0.68
CA ALA A 232 0.63 -2.72 -0.57
C ALA A 232 1.73 -3.76 -0.91
N GLY A 233 1.66 -4.94 -0.31
CA GLY A 233 2.57 -6.03 -0.62
C GLY A 233 2.41 -6.57 -2.05
N PRO A 234 1.18 -6.85 -2.53
CA PRO A 234 1.01 -7.29 -3.91
C PRO A 234 1.51 -6.30 -4.96
N VAL A 235 1.43 -4.99 -4.70
CA VAL A 235 2.03 -3.92 -5.53
C VAL A 235 3.55 -3.99 -5.52
N CYS A 236 4.20 -4.29 -4.39
CA CYS A 236 5.63 -4.54 -4.32
C CYS A 236 6.03 -5.70 -5.25
N GLY A 237 5.35 -6.85 -5.15
CA GLY A 237 5.57 -7.98 -6.05
C GLY A 237 5.35 -7.62 -7.53
N ARG A 238 4.31 -6.85 -7.83
CA ARG A 238 4.00 -6.39 -9.19
C ARG A 238 5.09 -5.48 -9.76
N ALA A 239 5.64 -4.58 -8.94
CA ALA A 239 6.75 -3.71 -9.34
C ALA A 239 8.02 -4.54 -9.64
N LEU A 240 8.34 -5.54 -8.82
CA LEU A 240 9.48 -6.44 -9.07
C LEU A 240 9.29 -7.24 -10.38
N ALA A 241 8.09 -7.78 -10.63
CA ALA A 241 7.76 -8.46 -11.88
C ALA A 241 7.86 -7.53 -13.10
N ALA A 242 7.45 -6.27 -12.96
CA ALA A 242 7.57 -5.24 -14.00
C ALA A 242 9.03 -4.91 -14.35
N HIS A 243 10.00 -5.24 -13.50
CA HIS A 243 11.44 -5.15 -13.78
C HIS A 243 12.10 -6.51 -14.12
N GLY A 244 11.31 -7.59 -14.19
CA GLY A 244 11.73 -8.89 -14.72
C GLY A 244 12.05 -9.97 -13.70
N ALA A 245 11.68 -9.77 -12.43
CA ALA A 245 11.76 -10.81 -11.42
C ALA A 245 10.73 -11.92 -11.67
N ASP A 246 11.08 -13.15 -11.29
CA ASP A 246 10.16 -14.28 -11.24
C ASP A 246 9.43 -14.25 -9.88
N VAL A 247 8.20 -13.73 -9.87
CA VAL A 247 7.45 -13.51 -8.64
C VAL A 247 6.36 -14.57 -8.48
N LEU A 248 6.41 -15.30 -7.37
CA LEU A 248 5.40 -16.28 -6.97
C LEU A 248 4.64 -15.79 -5.74
N LEU A 249 3.37 -15.44 -5.95
CA LEU A 249 2.41 -15.15 -4.88
C LEU A 249 1.93 -16.45 -4.23
N VAL A 250 2.14 -16.60 -2.93
CA VAL A 250 1.63 -17.72 -2.14
C VAL A 250 0.37 -17.27 -1.39
N THR A 251 -0.75 -17.95 -1.65
CA THR A 251 -2.01 -17.79 -0.93
C THR A 251 -2.49 -19.14 -0.38
N ALA A 252 -3.67 -19.20 0.20
CA ALA A 252 -4.29 -20.44 0.66
C ALA A 252 -5.83 -20.35 0.48
N PRO A 253 -6.53 -21.49 0.30
CA PRO A 253 -7.98 -21.49 0.04
C PRO A 253 -8.81 -20.78 1.11
N HIS A 254 -8.33 -20.79 2.36
CA HIS A 254 -9.02 -20.18 3.50
C HIS A 254 -8.77 -18.67 3.64
N LEU A 255 -7.85 -18.09 2.86
CA LEU A 255 -7.52 -16.67 2.94
C LEU A 255 -8.47 -15.85 2.06
N PRO A 256 -9.19 -14.87 2.62
CA PRO A 256 -10.02 -13.97 1.82
C PRO A 256 -9.22 -13.27 0.71
N SER A 257 -9.83 -13.20 -0.47
CA SER A 257 -9.31 -12.48 -1.64
C SER A 257 -10.36 -11.49 -2.13
N ILE A 258 -9.90 -10.36 -2.66
CA ILE A 258 -10.73 -9.37 -3.35
C ILE A 258 -10.34 -9.46 -4.82
N GLU A 259 -11.15 -10.15 -5.62
CA GLU A 259 -10.81 -10.56 -6.99
C GLU A 259 -10.33 -9.38 -7.88
N PRO A 260 -11.01 -8.23 -7.94
CA PRO A 260 -10.53 -7.10 -8.74
C PRO A 260 -9.11 -6.65 -8.38
N LEU A 261 -8.78 -6.64 -7.09
CA LEU A 261 -7.44 -6.27 -6.61
C LEU A 261 -6.42 -7.36 -6.89
N ALA A 262 -6.80 -8.64 -6.79
CA ALA A 262 -5.94 -9.77 -7.13
C ALA A 262 -5.58 -9.77 -8.62
N ILE A 263 -6.54 -9.44 -9.50
CA ILE A 263 -6.30 -9.30 -10.94
C ILE A 263 -5.37 -8.12 -11.22
N ASP A 264 -5.67 -6.94 -10.66
CA ASP A 264 -4.84 -5.75 -10.86
C ASP A 264 -3.40 -5.96 -10.37
N THR A 265 -3.25 -6.42 -9.13
CA THR A 265 -1.94 -6.57 -8.51
C THR A 265 -1.21 -7.85 -8.92
N GLY A 266 -1.90 -8.79 -9.56
CA GLY A 266 -1.36 -10.06 -10.06
C GLY A 266 -0.60 -9.96 -11.38
N ARG A 267 -0.65 -8.80 -12.07
CA ARG A 267 0.02 -8.59 -13.37
C ARG A 267 1.51 -8.95 -13.32
N GLY A 268 1.91 -9.92 -14.15
CA GLY A 268 3.30 -10.38 -14.27
C GLY A 268 3.76 -11.36 -13.18
N LYS A 269 2.87 -11.78 -12.27
CA LYS A 269 3.19 -12.73 -11.19
C LYS A 269 2.57 -14.11 -11.49
N LEU A 270 3.23 -15.16 -11.01
CA LEU A 270 2.62 -16.48 -10.83
C LEU A 270 1.94 -16.52 -9.46
N SER A 271 1.01 -17.45 -9.28
CA SER A 271 0.39 -17.71 -7.98
C SER A 271 0.24 -19.20 -7.70
N CYS A 272 0.29 -19.57 -6.42
CA CYS A 272 -0.01 -20.92 -5.96
C CYS A 272 -0.75 -20.90 -4.61
N GLN A 273 -1.35 -22.04 -4.28
CA GLN A 273 -2.03 -22.26 -3.01
C GLN A 273 -1.18 -23.19 -2.13
N ILE A 274 -0.75 -22.71 -0.98
CA ILE A 274 -0.02 -23.46 0.05
C ILE A 274 -0.63 -23.12 1.40
N ASP A 275 -1.21 -24.12 2.07
CA ASP A 275 -1.78 -23.93 3.39
C ASP A 275 -0.72 -24.21 4.47
N LEU A 276 -0.25 -23.17 5.16
CA LEU A 276 0.81 -23.30 6.16
C LEU A 276 0.33 -23.92 7.50
N ARG A 277 -0.97 -24.19 7.62
CA ARG A 277 -1.54 -24.90 8.78
C ARG A 277 -1.26 -26.40 8.72
N ASP A 278 -0.90 -26.93 7.56
CA ASP A 278 -0.53 -28.32 7.38
C ASP A 278 0.99 -28.50 7.20
N ALA A 279 1.50 -29.67 7.62
CA ALA A 279 2.93 -29.97 7.55
C ALA A 279 3.46 -30.04 6.11
N ALA A 280 2.61 -30.42 5.15
CA ALA A 280 2.96 -30.53 3.74
C ALA A 280 3.22 -29.16 3.12
N GLY A 281 2.40 -28.17 3.43
CA GLY A 281 2.48 -26.79 2.99
C GLY A 281 3.65 -26.08 3.63
N GLN A 282 3.92 -26.32 4.92
CA GLN A 282 5.16 -25.87 5.55
C GLN A 282 6.39 -26.44 4.84
N SER A 283 6.40 -27.74 4.52
CA SER A 283 7.49 -28.38 3.77
C SER A 283 7.63 -27.80 2.36
N ALA A 284 6.51 -27.55 1.66
CA ALA A 284 6.51 -26.95 0.33
C ALA A 284 7.06 -25.52 0.35
N LEU A 285 6.65 -24.69 1.32
CA LEU A 285 7.19 -23.35 1.48
C LEU A 285 8.69 -23.37 1.77
N ARG A 286 9.14 -24.24 2.69
CA ARG A 286 10.58 -24.41 2.99
C ARG A 286 11.37 -24.85 1.76
N ALA A 287 10.79 -25.70 0.91
CA ALA A 287 11.42 -26.09 -0.35
C ALA A 287 11.58 -24.92 -1.32
N LEU A 288 10.56 -24.06 -1.46
CA LEU A 288 10.61 -22.85 -2.29
C LEU A 288 11.61 -21.82 -1.77
N LEU A 289 11.69 -21.66 -0.45
CA LEU A 289 12.61 -20.71 0.20
C LEU A 289 14.08 -20.98 -0.12
N ARG A 290 14.48 -22.23 -0.40
CA ARG A 290 15.88 -22.58 -0.71
C ARG A 290 16.44 -21.87 -1.93
N ASP A 291 15.58 -21.55 -2.90
CA ASP A 291 15.99 -20.89 -4.13
C ASP A 291 15.42 -19.46 -4.24
N THR A 292 14.89 -18.92 -3.15
CA THR A 292 14.31 -17.57 -3.13
C THR A 292 15.40 -16.55 -2.86
N ASP A 293 15.44 -15.49 -3.65
CA ASP A 293 16.37 -14.37 -3.45
C ASP A 293 15.73 -13.25 -2.62
N VAL A 294 14.42 -13.04 -2.78
CA VAL A 294 13.65 -12.01 -2.06
C VAL A 294 12.40 -12.64 -1.48
N PHE A 295 12.23 -12.53 -0.17
CA PHE A 295 11.02 -12.93 0.53
C PHE A 295 10.25 -11.69 0.97
N VAL A 296 9.00 -11.56 0.55
CA VAL A 296 8.11 -10.44 0.89
C VAL A 296 6.98 -10.99 1.75
N GLN A 297 6.72 -10.41 2.92
CA GLN A 297 5.66 -10.88 3.81
C GLN A 297 4.90 -9.69 4.42
N GLY A 298 3.59 -9.86 4.56
CA GLY A 298 2.69 -8.84 5.09
C GLY A 298 1.81 -9.34 6.23
N TYR A 299 2.21 -10.45 6.86
CA TYR A 299 1.48 -10.98 8.01
C TYR A 299 1.89 -10.27 9.29
N ARG A 300 1.01 -10.28 10.29
CA ARG A 300 1.29 -9.68 11.59
C ARG A 300 2.52 -10.33 12.23
N PRO A 301 3.30 -9.60 13.04
CA PRO A 301 4.42 -10.19 13.78
C PRO A 301 4.01 -11.48 14.50
N GLY A 302 4.84 -12.51 14.38
CA GLY A 302 4.59 -13.84 14.97
C GLY A 302 3.67 -14.77 14.15
N ALA A 303 2.93 -14.28 13.15
CA ALA A 303 2.00 -15.11 12.38
C ALA A 303 2.67 -16.25 11.57
N LEU A 304 3.96 -16.12 11.28
CA LEU A 304 4.77 -17.14 10.59
C LEU A 304 5.70 -17.90 11.56
N GLN A 305 5.63 -17.63 12.87
CA GLN A 305 6.38 -18.36 13.89
C GLN A 305 5.56 -19.58 14.32
N SER A 306 5.82 -20.71 13.68
CA SER A 306 5.32 -22.04 14.05
C SER A 306 6.37 -23.10 13.77
#